data_AF-A0A9D2HIH6-F1
#
_entry.id   AF-A0A9D2HIH6-F1
#
_cell.length_a   1.000
_cell.length_b   1.000
_cell.length_c   1.000
_cell.angle_alpha   90.00
_cell.angle_beta   90.00
_cell.angle_gamma   90.00
#
_symmetry.space_group_name_H-M   'P 1'
#
loop_
_entity.id
_entity.type
_entity.pdbx_description
1 polymer ?
#
loop_
_entity_poly.entity_id
_entity_poly.type
_entity_poly.pdbx_seq_one_letter_code
_entity_poly.pdbx_strand_id
1 'polypeptide(L)' 'MEQGGAAIDGATASHTFNTAADTATLSFTAPVQITQAPAVLEVVGQGGNFLYSGIGITIYKIS' A
#
# COMPACT_ATOMS: atom_id res chain seq x y z
N MET A 1 -1.54 1.92 -5.72
CA MET A 1 -0.93 0.90 -4.84
C MET A 1 -1.10 -0.45 -5.50
N GLU A 2 -0.14 -1.34 -5.34
CA GLU A 2 -0.24 -2.73 -5.81
C GLU A 2 0.01 -3.73 -4.69
N GLN A 3 -0.69 -4.85 -4.76
CA GLN A 3 -0.46 -6.03 -3.93
C GLN A 3 -0.17 -7.22 -4.85
N GLY A 4 1.00 -7.83 -4.70
CA GLY A 4 1.40 -8.98 -5.53
C GLY A 4 1.31 -8.70 -7.04
N GLY A 5 1.63 -7.47 -7.47
CA GLY A 5 1.56 -7.02 -8.86
C GLY A 5 0.17 -6.64 -9.39
N ALA A 6 -0.89 -6.73 -8.57
CA ALA A 6 -2.23 -6.30 -8.96
C ALA A 6 -2.60 -4.96 -8.29
N ALA A 7 -3.20 -4.05 -9.06
CA ALA A 7 -3.72 -2.79 -8.53
C ALA A 7 -4.83 -3.05 -7.49
N ILE A 8 -4.81 -2.31 -6.39
CA ILE A 8 -5.83 -2.41 -5.34
C ILE A 8 -6.94 -1.39 -5.60
N ASP A 9 -8.16 -1.86 -5.81
CA ASP A 9 -9.33 -1.00 -6.00
C ASP A 9 -9.54 -0.08 -4.78
N GLY A 10 -9.79 1.19 -5.05
CA GLY A 10 -9.99 2.21 -4.01
C GLY A 10 -8.70 2.68 -3.30
N ALA A 11 -7.54 2.07 -3.57
CA ALA A 11 -6.25 2.50 -3.02
C ALA A 11 -5.56 3.60 -3.85
N THR A 12 -6.33 4.29 -4.71
CA THR A 12 -5.87 5.48 -5.42
C THR A 12 -6.14 6.70 -4.55
N ALA A 13 -5.08 7.42 -4.18
CA ALA A 13 -5.19 8.71 -3.52
C ALA A 13 -4.59 9.79 -4.42
N SER A 14 -5.30 10.91 -4.55
CA SER A 14 -4.79 12.11 -5.20
C SER A 14 -4.51 13.15 -4.12
N HIS A 15 -3.25 13.58 -4.04
CA HIS A 15 -2.84 14.68 -3.18
C HIS A 15 -2.00 15.66 -4.00
N THR A 16 -2.29 16.96 -3.86
CA THR A 16 -1.47 18.02 -4.47
C THR A 16 -0.61 18.60 -3.37
N PHE A 17 0.69 18.35 -3.43
CA PHE A 17 1.64 18.89 -2.47
C PHE A 17 1.79 20.41 -2.67
N ASN A 18 1.56 21.18 -1.61
CA ASN A 18 1.62 22.64 -1.68
C ASN A 18 3.02 23.19 -1.31
N THR A 19 3.84 22.40 -0.61
CA THR A 19 5.22 22.75 -0.20
C THR A 19 6.13 21.53 -0.21
N ALA A 20 7.45 21.73 -0.11
CA ALA A 20 8.43 20.64 -0.02
C ALA A 20 8.36 19.80 1.27
N ALA A 21 7.70 20.32 2.32
CA ALA A 21 7.53 19.63 3.60
C ALA A 21 6.14 18.97 3.75
N ASP A 22 5.30 19.06 2.72
CA ASP A 22 3.94 18.51 2.74
C ASP A 22 4.00 16.97 2.73
N THR A 23 3.27 16.35 3.65
CA THR A 23 3.20 14.89 3.83
C THR A 23 1.74 14.46 3.86
N ALA A 24 1.42 13.36 3.17
CA ALA A 24 0.09 12.77 3.20
C ALA A 24 0.16 11.31 3.64
N THR A 25 -0.84 10.88 4.41
CA THR A 25 -0.99 9.48 4.81
C THR A 25 -1.80 8.74 3.76
N LEU A 26 -1.26 7.63 3.27
CA LEU A 26 -1.98 6.69 2.41
C LEU A 26 -2.17 5.37 3.15
N SER A 27 -3.42 4.95 3.30
CA SER A 27 -3.80 3.66 3.86
C SER A 27 -4.68 2.89 2.88
N PHE A 28 -4.53 1.56 2.87
CA PHE A 28 -5.41 0.67 2.12
C PHE A 28 -5.60 -0.63 2.92
N THR A 29 -6.69 -1.32 2.61
CA THR A 29 -6.98 -2.66 3.12
C THR A 29 -7.31 -3.53 1.93
N ALA A 30 -6.65 -4.69 1.82
CA ALA A 30 -6.92 -5.65 0.76
C ALA A 30 -6.92 -7.07 1.32
N PRO A 31 -7.92 -7.90 0.97
CA PRO A 31 -7.91 -9.30 1.34
C PRO A 31 -6.79 -10.03 0.58
N VAL A 32 -6.08 -10.93 1.27
CA VAL A 32 -5.03 -11.76 0.68
C VAL A 32 -5.44 -13.23 0.82
N GLN A 33 -5.51 -13.95 -0.30
CA GLN A 33 -5.73 -15.40 -0.28
C GLN A 33 -4.40 -16.13 -0.24
N ILE A 34 -4.20 -17.00 0.76
CA ILE A 34 -3.01 -17.83 0.91
C ILE A 34 -3.41 -19.29 0.65
N THR A 35 -3.01 -19.83 -0.50
CA THR A 35 -3.36 -21.20 -0.90
C THR A 35 -2.32 -22.24 -0.51
N GLN A 36 -1.05 -21.84 -0.39
CA GLN A 36 0.07 -22.68 0.05
C GLN A 36 1.11 -21.83 0.82
N ALA A 37 1.85 -22.48 1.73
CA ALA A 37 2.91 -21.85 2.52
C ALA A 37 4.28 -22.47 2.20
N PRO A 38 5.38 -21.68 2.21
CA PRO A 38 5.43 -20.25 2.52
C PRO A 38 4.89 -19.36 1.38
N ALA A 39 4.34 -18.21 1.76
CA ALA A 39 3.87 -17.18 0.84
C ALA A 39 4.57 -15.85 1.11
N VAL A 40 4.74 -15.03 0.07
CA VAL A 40 5.37 -13.70 0.14
C VAL A 40 4.29 -12.64 -0.08
N LEU A 41 4.24 -11.64 0.79
CA LEU A 41 3.40 -10.46 0.63
C LEU A 41 4.26 -9.30 0.12
N GLU A 42 3.95 -8.82 -1.08
CA GLU A 42 4.59 -7.65 -1.69
C GLU A 42 3.59 -6.50 -1.79
N VAL A 43 4.01 -5.32 -1.33
CA VAL A 43 3.24 -4.08 -1.39
C VAL A 43 4.11 -3.02 -2.06
N VAL A 44 3.63 -2.47 -3.17
CA VAL A 44 4.36 -1.46 -3.95
C VAL A 44 3.59 -0.14 -3.94
N GLY A 45 4.28 0.89 -3.44
CA GLY A 45 3.86 2.28 -3.56
C GLY A 45 4.20 2.83 -4.94
N GLN A 46 3.18 3.11 -5.75
CA GLN A 46 3.34 3.79 -7.04
C GLN A 46 2.95 5.25 -6.89
N GLY A 47 3.93 6.13 -6.82
CA GLY A 47 3.72 7.56 -6.63
C GLY A 47 4.98 8.33 -6.92
N GLY A 48 5.32 8.45 -8.21
CA GLY A 48 6.36 9.36 -8.72
C GLY A 48 7.63 9.49 -7.87
N ASN A 49 8.13 10.72 -7.71
CA ASN A 49 9.35 11.06 -6.97
C ASN A 49 9.06 11.53 -5.53
N PHE A 50 8.17 10.85 -4.80
CA PHE A 50 7.87 11.19 -3.41
C PHE A 50 8.51 10.19 -2.45
N LEU A 51 8.97 10.67 -1.28
CA LEU A 51 9.57 9.82 -0.25
C LEU A 51 8.48 9.12 0.55
N TYR A 52 8.46 7.79 0.49
CA TYR A 52 7.65 6.98 1.39
C TYR A 52 8.36 6.85 2.75
N SER A 53 7.68 7.23 3.82
CA SER A 53 8.17 7.10 5.20
C SER A 53 7.05 6.65 6.14
N GLY A 54 7.40 6.17 7.33
CA GLY A 54 6.41 5.70 8.31
C GLY A 54 5.61 4.47 7.86
N ILE A 55 6.22 3.57 7.07
CA ILE A 55 5.56 2.38 6.53
C ILE A 55 5.23 1.39 7.66
N GLY A 56 3.95 1.04 7.78
CA GLY A 56 3.44 0.04 8.72
C GLY A 56 2.46 -0.91 8.05
N ILE A 57 2.55 -2.19 8.38
CA ILE A 57 1.64 -3.23 7.87
C ILE A 57 1.08 -3.99 9.07
N THR A 58 -0.24 -4.18 9.10
CA THR A 58 -0.89 -5.08 10.04
C THR A 58 -1.60 -6.19 9.28
N ILE A 59 -1.34 -7.44 9.66
CA ILE A 59 -1.91 -8.63 9.05
C ILE A 59 -2.81 -9.33 10.06
N TYR A 60 -4.04 -9.59 9.66
CA TYR A 60 -5.00 -10.34 10.45
C TYR A 60 -5.44 -11.57 9.67
N LYS A 61 -5.40 -12.74 10.30
CA LYS A 61 -6.00 -13.94 9.73
C LYS A 61 -7.52 -13.87 9.93
N ILE A 62 -8.26 -13.86 8.83
CA ILE A 62 -9.71 -13.98 8.83
C ILE A 62 -10.01 -15.46 8.61
N SER A 63 -10.69 -16.09 9.58
CA SER A 63 -11.03 -17.52 9.59
C SER A 63 -12.33 -17.83 8.89
#